data_AF-A0A956DSZ2-F1
#
_entry.id   AF-A0A956DSZ2-F1
#
_cell.length_a   1.000
_cell.length_b   1.000
_cell.length_c   1.000
_cell.angle_alpha   90.00
_cell.angle_beta   90.00
_cell.angle_gamma   90.00
#
_symmetry.space_group_name_H-M   'P 1'
#
loop_
_entity.id
_entity.type
_entity.pdbx_description
1 polymer ?
#
loop_
_entity_poly.entity_id
_entity_poly.type
_entity_poly.pdbx_seq_one_letter_code
_entity_poly.pdbx_strand_id
1 'polypeptide(L)'
;LRYGLVQEVLPAAELMDRAMEIATRIAAQAPLAVQATLASARAALGQGPADEAARLVERAQALMDTEDAREGLMSFVERRDAVFEGR
;
A
#
# COMPACT_ATOMS: atom_id res chain seq x y z
N LEU A 1 -22.08 -7.03 -0.87
CA LEU A 1 -21.11 -6.43 -1.83
C LEU A 1 -21.73 -5.47 -2.85
N ARG A 2 -22.98 -5.67 -3.31
CA ARG A 2 -23.61 -4.89 -4.40
C ARG A 2 -23.56 -3.36 -4.29
N TYR A 3 -23.52 -2.79 -3.08
CA TYR A 3 -23.44 -1.34 -2.84
C TYR A 3 -22.03 -0.81 -2.55
N GLY A 4 -21.00 -1.67 -2.56
CA GLY A 4 -19.60 -1.25 -2.34
C GLY A 4 -19.21 -0.91 -0.90
N LEU A 5 -20.11 -1.02 0.08
CA LEU A 5 -19.84 -0.65 1.47
C LEU A 5 -18.77 -1.53 2.15
N VAL A 6 -18.74 -2.82 1.82
CA VAL A 6 -17.79 -3.79 2.35
C VAL A 6 -17.22 -4.62 1.20
N GLN A 7 -15.99 -5.11 1.36
CA GLN A 7 -15.24 -5.83 0.32
C GLN A 7 -15.46 -7.34 0.41
N GLU A 8 -15.65 -7.89 1.61
CA GLU A 8 -15.86 -9.32 1.85
C GLU A 8 -16.99 -9.54 2.88
N VAL A 9 -17.69 -10.68 2.80
CA VAL A 9 -18.71 -11.14 3.77
C VAL A 9 -18.43 -12.62 4.05
N LEU A 10 -18.25 -12.96 5.32
CA LEU A 10 -17.74 -14.27 5.75
C LEU A 10 -18.58 -14.84 6.89
N PRO A 11 -18.55 -16.17 7.11
CA PRO A 11 -18.99 -16.75 8.37
C PRO A 11 -18.23 -16.14 9.55
N ALA A 12 -18.92 -15.96 10.68
CA ALA A 12 -18.34 -15.31 11.86
C ALA A 12 -17.05 -15.99 12.37
N ALA A 13 -16.97 -17.31 12.25
CA ALA A 13 -15.81 -18.10 12.67
C ALA A 13 -14.55 -17.81 11.84
N GLU A 14 -14.67 -17.34 10.60
CA GLU A 14 -13.55 -17.09 9.68
C GLU A 14 -13.12 -15.61 9.67
N LEU A 15 -13.93 -14.73 10.29
CA LEU A 15 -13.77 -13.28 10.18
C LEU A 15 -12.40 -12.80 10.66
N MET A 16 -11.96 -13.25 11.84
CA MET A 16 -10.74 -12.74 12.45
C MET A 16 -9.50 -13.22 11.71
N ASP A 17 -9.47 -14.50 11.34
CA ASP A 17 -8.35 -15.07 10.57
C ASP A 17 -8.18 -14.33 9.24
N ARG A 18 -9.30 -14.08 8.54
CA ARG A 18 -9.27 -13.36 7.27
C ARG A 18 -8.87 -11.89 7.43
N ALA A 19 -9.36 -11.22 8.48
CA ALA A 19 -8.97 -9.85 8.79
C ALA A 19 -7.46 -9.74 9.08
N MET A 20 -6.92 -10.69 9.86
CA MET A 20 -5.49 -10.74 10.19
C MET A 20 -4.62 -11.07 8.97
N GLU A 21 -5.08 -11.92 8.07
CA GLU A 21 -4.37 -12.20 6.82
C GLU A 21 -4.21 -10.90 5.98
N ILE A 22 -5.28 -10.14 5.81
CA ILE A 22 -5.25 -8.87 5.08
C ILE A 22 -4.32 -7.86 5.79
N ALA A 23 -4.45 -7.72 7.10
CA ALA A 23 -3.62 -6.81 7.89
C ALA A 23 -2.13 -7.17 7.78
N THR A 24 -1.79 -8.45 7.88
CA THR A 24 -0.41 -8.93 7.78
C THR A 24 0.16 -8.70 6.39
N ARG A 25 -0.63 -8.91 5.33
CA ARG A 25 -0.21 -8.63 3.95
C ARG A 25 0.12 -7.15 3.73
N ILE A 26 -0.66 -6.25 4.31
CA ILE A 26 -0.41 -4.79 4.25
C ILE A 26 0.82 -4.44 5.07
N ALA A 27 0.94 -4.98 6.29
CA ALA A 27 2.05 -4.71 7.20
C ALA A 27 3.41 -5.21 6.68
N ALA A 28 3.41 -6.19 5.78
CA ALA A 28 4.60 -6.69 5.10
C ALA A 28 5.10 -5.78 3.95
N GLN A 29 4.40 -4.68 3.64
CA GLN A 29 4.81 -3.72 2.60
C GLN A 29 5.57 -2.54 3.19
N ALA A 30 6.31 -1.82 2.35
CA ALA A 30 7.02 -0.59 2.73
C ALA A 30 6.05 0.43 3.37
N PRO A 31 6.21 0.78 4.67
CA PRO A 31 5.25 1.63 5.38
C PRO A 31 4.99 2.98 4.70
N LEU A 32 6.05 3.62 4.18
CA LEU A 32 5.93 4.91 3.50
C LEU A 32 5.17 4.79 2.17
N ALA A 33 5.37 3.69 1.43
CA ALA A 33 4.66 3.45 0.18
C ALA A 33 3.16 3.20 0.39
N VAL A 34 2.79 2.44 1.44
CA VAL A 34 1.38 2.21 1.81
C VAL A 34 0.70 3.54 2.16
N GLN A 35 1.35 4.36 2.98
CA GLN A 35 0.83 5.68 3.38
C GLN A 35 0.68 6.61 2.18
N ALA A 36 1.70 6.68 1.31
CA ALA A 36 1.67 7.51 0.12
C ALA A 36 0.57 7.08 -0.87
N THR A 37 0.38 5.77 -1.05
CA THR A 37 -0.70 5.22 -1.89
C THR A 37 -2.08 5.62 -1.35
N LEU A 38 -2.29 5.49 -0.04
CA LEU A 38 -3.55 5.90 0.59
C LEU A 38 -3.80 7.41 0.49
N ALA A 39 -2.74 8.21 0.68
CA ALA A 39 -2.82 9.67 0.53
C ALA A 39 -3.13 10.08 -0.92
N SER A 40 -2.52 9.42 -1.90
CA SER A 40 -2.75 9.64 -3.32
C SER A 40 -4.20 9.31 -3.70
N ALA A 41 -4.72 8.14 -3.28
CA ALA A 41 -6.10 7.74 -3.54
C ALA A 41 -7.11 8.75 -2.94
N ARG A 42 -6.87 9.25 -1.73
CA ARG A 42 -7.71 10.27 -1.09
C ARG A 42 -7.63 11.61 -1.82
N ALA A 43 -6.45 12.02 -2.27
CA ALA A 43 -6.28 13.24 -3.06
C ALA A 43 -7.02 13.17 -4.39
N ALA A 44 -6.94 12.03 -5.09
CA ALA A 44 -7.68 11.81 -6.34
C ALA A 44 -9.20 11.91 -6.14
N LEU A 45 -9.73 11.41 -5.01
CA LEU A 45 -11.15 11.52 -4.66
C LEU A 45 -11.55 12.95 -4.27
N GLY A 46 -10.69 13.69 -3.57
CA GLY A 46 -11.01 15.03 -3.05
C GLY A 46 -10.75 16.18 -4.03
N GLN A 47 -9.70 16.08 -4.85
CA GLN A 47 -9.24 17.14 -5.77
C GLN A 47 -9.47 16.77 -7.23
N GLY A 48 -9.62 15.47 -7.52
CA GLY A 48 -9.82 14.94 -8.87
C GLY A 48 -8.60 14.17 -9.35
N PRO A 49 -8.81 13.17 -10.22
CA PRO A 49 -7.74 12.28 -10.69
C PRO A 49 -6.70 13.00 -11.54
N ALA A 50 -7.07 14.06 -12.27
CA ALA A 50 -6.12 14.82 -13.10
C ALA A 50 -5.10 15.58 -12.25
N ASP A 51 -5.55 16.21 -11.16
CA ASP A 51 -4.70 16.97 -10.25
C ASP A 51 -3.74 16.06 -9.49
N GLU A 52 -4.22 14.90 -9.02
CA GLU A 52 -3.35 13.93 -8.37
C GLU A 52 -2.38 13.27 -9.37
N ALA A 53 -2.81 13.01 -10.61
CA ALA A 53 -1.91 12.48 -11.64
C ALA A 53 -0.73 13.43 -11.92
N ALA A 54 -0.94 14.74 -11.87
CA ALA A 54 0.13 15.73 -12.00
C ALA A 54 1.17 15.67 -10.86
N ARG A 55 0.77 15.21 -9.66
CA ARG A 55 1.65 15.07 -8.48
C ARG A 55 2.21 13.67 -8.27
N LEU A 56 1.64 12.68 -8.96
CA LEU A 56 1.97 11.27 -8.74
C LEU A 56 3.46 10.98 -8.99
N VAL A 57 4.05 11.59 -10.02
CA VAL A 57 5.47 11.40 -10.36
C VAL A 57 6.38 11.93 -9.24
N GLU A 58 6.10 13.12 -8.72
CA GLU A 58 6.88 13.72 -7.62
C GLU A 58 6.80 12.86 -6.36
N ARG A 59 5.60 12.38 -6.00
CA ARG A 59 5.42 11.45 -4.86
C ARG A 59 6.21 10.16 -5.05
N ALA A 60 6.16 9.59 -6.25
CA ALA A 60 6.87 8.35 -6.56
C ALA A 60 8.39 8.55 -6.48
N GLN A 61 8.91 9.68 -6.98
CA GLN A 61 10.33 10.02 -6.88
C GLN A 61 10.78 10.13 -5.41
N ALA A 62 10.01 10.79 -4.55
CA ALA A 62 10.33 10.88 -3.13
C ALA A 62 10.38 9.50 -2.43
N LEU A 63 9.55 8.55 -2.86
CA LEU A 63 9.61 7.17 -2.35
C LEU A 63 10.83 6.41 -2.86
N MET A 64 11.31 6.69 -4.08
CA MET A 64 12.49 6.01 -4.62
C MET A 64 13.78 6.36 -3.88
N ASP A 65 13.80 7.48 -3.16
CA ASP A 65 14.93 7.93 -2.35
C ASP A 65 15.00 7.26 -0.96
N THR A 66 14.02 6.44 -0.58
CA THR A 66 13.97 5.79 0.74
C THR A 66 14.81 4.51 0.81
N GLU A 67 15.20 4.11 2.02
CA GLU A 67 15.90 2.83 2.22
C GLU A 67 15.01 1.64 1.83
N ASP A 68 13.71 1.72 2.11
CA ASP A 68 12.73 0.70 1.73
C ASP A 68 12.65 0.48 0.21
N ALA A 69 12.79 1.53 -0.62
CA ALA A 69 12.80 1.36 -2.07
C ALA A 69 14.06 0.62 -2.54
N ARG A 70 15.22 0.97 -1.95
CA ARG A 70 16.48 0.24 -2.20
C ARG A 70 16.37 -1.22 -1.78
N GLU A 71 15.81 -1.49 -0.61
CA GLU A 71 15.57 -2.83 -0.10
C GLU A 71 14.60 -3.63 -0.99
N GLY A 72 13.52 -3.01 -1.46
CA GLY A 72 12.59 -3.63 -2.41
C GLY A 72 13.28 -4.06 -3.71
N LEU A 73 14.17 -3.22 -4.24
CA LEU A 73 14.96 -3.55 -5.41
C LEU A 73 15.97 -4.68 -5.12
N MET A 74 16.68 -4.61 -3.99
CA MET A 74 17.69 -5.60 -3.63
C MET A 74 17.08 -6.97 -3.33
N SER A 75 16.00 -7.03 -2.55
CA SER A 75 15.30 -8.27 -2.24
C SER A 75 14.77 -8.97 -3.50
N PHE A 76 14.28 -8.19 -4.48
CA PHE A 76 13.90 -8.71 -5.79
C PHE A 76 15.08 -9.31 -6.56
N VAL A 77 16.21 -8.60 -6.63
CA VAL A 77 17.44 -9.08 -7.29
C VAL A 77 17.98 -10.35 -6.61
N GLU A 78 17.97 -10.37 -5.28
CA GLU A 78 18.48 -11.47 -4.45
C GLU A 78 17.49 -12.64 -4.30
N ARG A 79 16.24 -12.47 -4.75
CA ARG A 79 15.15 -13.45 -4.64
C ARG A 79 14.88 -13.88 -3.19
N ARG A 80 14.83 -12.91 -2.29
CA ARG A 80 14.45 -13.09 -0.90
C ARG A 80 13.28 -12.18 -0.54
N ASP A 81 12.68 -12.43 0.62
CA ASP A 81 11.69 -11.52 1.17
C ASP A 81 12.35 -10.19 1.57
N ALA A 82 11.62 -9.10 1.36
CA ALA A 82 12.04 -7.76 1.73
C ALA A 82 11.82 -7.51 3.23
N VAL A 83 12.70 -6.73 3.85
CA VAL A 83 12.53 -6.27 5.24
C VAL A 83 12.42 -4.75 5.25
N PHE A 84 11.19 -4.25 5.32
CA PHE A 84 10.93 -2.82 5.33
C PHE A 84 10.92 -2.24 6.74
N GLU A 85 11.55 -1.08 6.92
CA GLU A 85 11.73 -0.42 8.21
C GLU A 85 11.10 0.98 8.27
N GLY A 86 10.50 1.46 7.17
CA GLY A 86 9.76 2.72 7.14
C GLY A 86 10.65 3.97 7.08
N ARG A 87 11.80 3.86 6.42
CA ARG A 87 12.76 4.95 6.20
C ARG A 87 13.34 4.92 4.80
#